data_AF-A0A2G7HHX3-F1
#
_entry.id   AF-A0A2G7HHX3-F1
#
_cell.length_a   1.000
_cell.length_b   1.000
_cell.length_c   1.000
_cell.angle_alpha   90.00
_cell.angle_beta   90.00
_cell.angle_gamma   90.00
#
_symmetry.space_group_name_H-M   'P 1'
#
loop_
_entity.id
_entity.type
_entity.pdbx_description
1 polymer ?
#
loop_
_entity_poly.entity_id
_entity_poly.type
_entity_poly.pdbx_seq_one_letter_code
_entity_poly.pdbx_strand_id
1 'polypeptide(L)' 'MGTPGRIAYHLRENFDESSITTLVLDEFDKALEFGFQEDMAYIGNMRSLKQRMLTSATQMEAIPDLQDLSLLWKSIS' A
#
# COMPACT_ATOMS: atom_id res chain seq x y z
N MET A 1 -5.21 10.53 3.59
CA MET A 1 -3.81 10.59 3.10
C MET A 1 -2.90 10.77 4.30
N GLY A 2 -1.81 10.03 4.37
CA GLY A 2 -0.89 10.03 5.51
C GLY A 2 0.24 9.03 5.28
N THR A 3 1.27 9.06 6.15
CA THR A 3 2.37 8.11 6.06
C THR A 3 1.91 6.70 6.45
N PRO A 4 2.48 5.63 5.85
CA PRO A 4 2.08 4.26 6.15
C PRO A 4 2.07 3.95 7.64
N GLY A 5 3.12 4.29 8.39
CA GLY A 5 3.19 4.01 9.82
C GLY A 5 2.11 4.69 10.66
N ARG A 6 1.73 5.94 10.35
CA ARG A 6 0.64 6.61 11.08
C ARG A 6 -0.71 5.98 10.77
N ILE A 7 -0.94 5.59 9.51
CA ILE A 7 -2.17 4.92 9.08
C ILE A 7 -2.27 3.53 9.72
N ALA A 8 -1.20 2.74 9.64
CA ALA A 8 -1.13 1.41 10.21
C ALA A 8 -1.36 1.43 11.73
N TYR A 9 -0.78 2.41 12.45
CA TYR A 9 -1.05 2.62 13.87
C TYR A 9 -2.53 2.79 14.16
N HIS A 10 -3.23 3.70 13.45
CA HIS A 10 -4.65 3.94 13.68
C HIS A 10 -5.53 2.74 13.31
N LEU A 11 -5.18 2.03 12.23
CA LEU A 11 -5.88 0.82 11.81
C LEU A 11 -5.77 -0.31 12.85
N ARG A 12 -4.62 -0.43 13.54
CA ARG A 12 -4.43 -1.44 14.58
C ARG A 12 -5.16 -1.10 15.89
N GLU A 13 -5.30 0.19 16.20
CA GLU A 13 -5.75 0.61 17.52
C GLU A 13 -7.26 0.47 17.76
N ASN A 14 -8.14 0.64 16.75
CA ASN A 14 -9.60 0.34 16.79
C ASN A 14 -10.36 0.99 15.60
N PHE A 15 -9.77 1.02 14.40
CA PHE A 15 -10.46 1.59 13.24
C PHE A 15 -11.15 0.48 12.44
N ASP A 16 -12.45 0.64 12.16
CA ASP A 16 -13.19 -0.29 11.29
C ASP A 16 -12.78 -0.08 9.82
N GLU A 17 -11.94 -0.98 9.30
CA GLU A 17 -11.47 -0.94 7.93
C GLU A 17 -12.49 -1.45 6.89
N SER A 18 -13.65 -1.94 7.30
CA SER A 18 -14.64 -2.56 6.40
C SER A 18 -15.16 -1.61 5.31
N SER A 19 -15.16 -0.31 5.61
CA SER A 19 -15.56 0.75 4.69
C SER A 19 -14.46 1.19 3.72
N ILE A 20 -13.20 0.78 3.95
CA ILE A 20 -12.06 1.14 3.11
C ILE A 20 -11.98 0.18 1.93
N THR A 21 -12.37 0.64 0.74
CA THR A 21 -12.39 -0.22 -0.47
C THR A 21 -11.26 0.05 -1.46
N THR A 22 -10.52 1.15 -1.29
CA THR A 22 -9.52 1.59 -2.25
C THR A 22 -8.25 2.01 -1.54
N LEU A 23 -7.12 1.47 -1.99
CA LEU A 23 -5.79 1.84 -1.55
C LEU A 23 -5.00 2.46 -2.70
N VAL A 24 -4.39 3.62 -2.45
CA VAL A 24 -3.43 4.24 -3.36
C VAL A 24 -2.11 4.40 -2.61
N LEU A 25 -1.05 3.79 -3.13
CA LEU A 25 0.31 3.90 -2.62
C LEU A 25 1.10 4.80 -3.56
N ASP A 26 1.30 6.05 -3.16
CA ASP A 26 2.08 7.02 -3.92
C ASP A 26 3.54 7.05 -3.46
N GLU A 27 4.45 7.38 -4.37
CA GLU A 27 5.90 7.35 -4.17
C GLU A 27 6.37 6.06 -3.47
N PHE A 28 5.90 4.91 -3.95
CA PHE A 28 6.10 3.64 -3.27
C PHE A 28 7.58 3.26 -3.14
N ASP A 29 8.42 3.59 -4.12
CA ASP A 29 9.86 3.46 -4.06
C ASP A 29 10.47 4.15 -2.84
N LYS A 30 10.11 5.42 -2.60
CA LYS A 30 10.56 6.15 -1.40
C LYS A 30 10.03 5.51 -0.11
N ALA A 31 8.80 5.00 -0.12
CA ALA A 31 8.25 4.33 1.06
C ALA A 31 9.02 3.06 1.42
N LEU A 32 9.55 2.32 0.43
CA LEU A 32 10.47 1.20 0.66
C LEU A 32 11.80 1.67 1.25
N GLU A 33 12.39 2.75 0.70
CA GLU A 33 13.65 3.33 1.20
C GLU A 33 13.53 3.77 2.67
N PHE A 34 12.35 4.26 3.07
CA PHE A 34 12.07 4.68 4.45
C PHE A 34 11.72 3.54 5.42
N GLY A 35 11.70 2.28 4.96
CA GLY A 35 11.45 1.16 5.86
C GLY A 35 9.97 0.87 6.13
N PHE A 36 9.04 1.36 5.30
CA PHE A 36 7.59 1.17 5.50
C PHE A 36 7.02 -0.14 4.93
N GLN A 37 7.87 -1.12 4.60
CA GLN A 37 7.46 -2.38 3.98
C GLN A 37 6.37 -3.09 4.79
N GLU A 38 6.57 -3.24 6.10
CA GLU A 38 5.65 -3.97 6.98
C GLU A 38 4.31 -3.25 7.14
N ASP A 39 4.34 -1.92 7.28
CA ASP A 39 3.13 -1.10 7.40
C ASP A 39 2.31 -1.13 6.11
N MET A 40 2.98 -0.98 4.97
CA MET A 40 2.31 -1.09 3.66
C MET A 40 1.77 -2.49 3.40
N ALA A 41 2.47 -3.54 3.86
CA ALA A 41 1.97 -4.91 3.78
C ALA A 41 0.74 -5.15 4.65
N TYR A 42 0.75 -4.62 5.87
CA TYR A 42 -0.42 -4.67 6.74
C TYR A 42 -1.63 -3.97 6.08
N ILE A 43 -1.44 -2.75 5.58
CA ILE A 43 -2.52 -1.98 4.93
C ILE A 43 -2.97 -2.64 3.62
N GLY A 44 -2.04 -3.11 2.79
CA GLY A 44 -2.32 -3.73 1.48
C GLY A 44 -3.13 -5.03 1.57
N ASN A 45 -3.00 -5.76 2.68
CA ASN A 45 -3.68 -7.03 2.91
C ASN A 45 -5.07 -6.90 3.55
N MET A 46 -5.61 -5.68 3.72
CA MET A 46 -6.99 -5.49 4.18
C MET A 46 -7.98 -6.17 3.23
N ARG A 47 -8.89 -6.98 3.78
CA ARG A 47 -9.86 -7.78 3.00
C ARG A 47 -10.95 -6.94 2.34
N SER A 48 -11.22 -5.74 2.85
CA SER A 48 -12.22 -4.81 2.33
C SER A 48 -11.77 -4.12 1.03
N LEU A 49 -10.47 -4.13 0.73
CA LEU A 49 -9.91 -3.51 -0.46
C LEU A 49 -10.33 -4.24 -1.73
N LYS A 50 -11.02 -3.51 -2.61
CA LYS A 50 -11.46 -3.95 -3.94
C LYS A 50 -10.55 -3.43 -5.06
N GLN A 51 -9.86 -2.32 -4.80
CA GLN A 51 -8.95 -1.71 -5.75
C GLN A 51 -7.67 -1.28 -5.05
N ARG A 52 -6.55 -1.55 -5.70
CA ARG A 52 -5.23 -1.13 -5.24
C ARG A 52 -4.49 -0.48 -6.41
N MET A 53 -3.91 0.69 -6.16
CA MET A 53 -3.13 1.44 -7.13
C MET A 53 -1.80 1.81 -6.51
N LEU A 54 -0.74 1.80 -7.33
CA LEU A 54 0.59 2.13 -6.90
C LEU A 54 1.26 3.02 -7.94
N THR A 55 1.93 4.08 -7.48
CA THR A 55 2.75 4.97 -8.30
C THR A 55 4.18 4.98 -7.76
N SER A 56 5.14 5.05 -8.66
CA SER A 56 6.58 5.02 -8.38
C SER A 56 7.30 5.86 -9.41
N ALA A 57 8.32 6.61 -8.98
CA ALA A 57 9.15 7.38 -9.91
C ALA A 57 10.24 6.51 -10.56
N THR A 58 10.58 5.39 -9.91
CA THR A 58 11.57 4.43 -10.39
C THR A 58 10.92 3.11 -10.83
N GLN A 59 11.56 2.43 -11.78
CA GLN A 59 11.22 1.04 -12.09
C GLN A 59 11.66 0.15 -10.93
N MET A 60 10.74 -0.67 -10.44
CA MET A 60 11.01 -1.63 -9.38
C MET A 60 11.22 -3.02 -9.96
N GLU A 61 12.31 -3.67 -9.58
CA GLU A 61 12.62 -5.03 -10.01
C GLU A 61 11.66 -6.07 -9.40
N ALA A 62 11.18 -5.80 -8.17
CA ALA A 62 10.19 -6.63 -7.50
C ALA A 62 9.30 -5.76 -6.60
N ILE A 63 7.99 -5.94 -6.73
CA ILE A 63 7.04 -5.45 -5.74
C ILE A 63 7.02 -6.50 -4.63
N PRO A 64 7.24 -6.13 -3.35
CA PRO A 64 7.07 -7.04 -2.22
C PRO A 64 5.75 -7.78 -2.34
N ASP A 65 5.71 -9.03 -1.89
CA ASP A 65 4.57 -9.94 -2.06
C ASP A 65 3.33 -9.44 -1.30
N LEU A 66 2.68 -8.45 -1.87
CA LEU A 66 1.37 -7.94 -1.53
C LEU A 66 0.46 -8.78 -2.41
N GLN A 67 -0.18 -9.78 -1.79
CA GLN A 67 -0.82 -10.95 -2.44
C GLN A 67 -1.85 -10.62 -3.54
N ASP A 68 -2.09 -9.34 -3.82
CA ASP A 68 -3.12 -8.83 -4.73
C ASP A 68 -2.74 -7.54 -5.50
N LEU A 69 -1.46 -7.13 -5.54
CA LEU A 69 -1.04 -5.95 -6.34
C LEU A 69 -0.70 -6.27 -7.79
N SER A 70 -0.45 -7.54 -8.11
CA SER A 70 -0.01 -7.97 -9.45
C SER A 70 -1.03 -7.71 -10.55
N LEU A 71 -2.31 -7.47 -10.21
CA LEU A 71 -3.41 -7.35 -11.17
C LEU A 71 -3.72 -5.90 -11.63
N LEU A 72 -3.09 -4.88 -11.05
CA LEU A 72 -3.36 -3.46 -11.37
C LEU A 72 -2.09 -2.61 -11.56
N TRP A 73 -0.96 -3.24 -11.90
CA TRP A 73 0.26 -2.51 -12.27
C TRP A 73 0.06 -1.81 -13.62
N LYS A 74 -0.23 -0.50 -13.58
CA LYS A 74 0.05 0.40 -14.70
C LYS A 74 1.34 1.13 -14.38
N SER A 75 2.46 0.63 -14.89
CA SER A 75 3.65 1.46 -15.07
C SER A 75 3.25 2.61 -16.01
N ILE A 76 3.15 3.82 -15.46
CA ILE A 76 3.12 5.03 -16.28
C ILE A 76 4.60 5.35 -16.51
N SER A 77 5.15 4.79 -17.58
CA SER A 77 6.40 5.28 -18.18
C SER A 77 6.07 6.43 -19.13
#